data_AF-X1FM46-F1
#
_entry.id   AF-X1FM46-F1
#
_cell.length_a   1.000
_cell.length_b   1.000
_cell.length_c   1.000
_cell.angle_alpha   90.00
_cell.angle_beta   90.00
_cell.angle_gamma   90.00
#
_symmetry.space_group_name_H-M   'P 1'
#
loop_
_entity.id
_entity.type
_entity.pdbx_description
1 polymer ?
#
loop_
_entity_poly.entity_id
_entity_poly.type
_entity_poly.pdbx_seq_one_letter_code
_entity_poly.pdbx_strand_id
1 'polypeptide(L)'
;MVLQKENIWDRLKTDSVWVTNTRTALFAAVAERQFRYVVGVWISGNMQVTTTIELEKLEEDASYTIKWSPIPVAPADFRQIPKGSYSIIDPIITFEGGTRFYGKTDVVGMSLNISLAYWDWDI
;
A
#
# COMPACT_ATOMS: atom_id res chain seq x y z
N MET A 1 19.72 -16.78 6.14
CA MET A 1 19.18 -16.73 7.51
C MET A 1 17.67 -16.90 7.40
N VAL A 2 17.09 -17.98 7.91
CA VAL A 2 15.65 -18.23 7.77
C VAL A 2 14.93 -17.39 8.80
N LEU A 3 14.25 -16.33 8.37
CA LEU A 3 13.32 -15.57 9.21
C LEU A 3 12.21 -16.52 9.68
N GLN A 4 12.15 -16.78 10.98
CA GLN A 4 11.04 -17.54 11.55
C GLN A 4 9.77 -16.68 11.46
N LYS A 5 8.67 -17.28 10.99
CA LYS A 5 7.36 -16.63 10.81
C LYS A 5 6.92 -15.84 12.05
N GLU A 6 7.23 -16.34 13.23
CA GLU A 6 6.92 -15.74 14.53
C GLU A 6 7.53 -14.34 14.68
N ASN A 7 8.78 -14.15 14.27
CA ASN A 7 9.44 -12.84 14.33
C ASN A 7 8.84 -11.81 13.35
N ILE A 8 8.28 -12.27 12.22
CA ILE A 8 7.61 -11.40 11.26
C ILE A 8 6.25 -10.96 11.81
N TRP A 9 5.51 -11.87 12.46
CA TRP A 9 4.24 -11.57 13.09
C TRP A 9 4.35 -10.45 14.13
N ASP A 10 5.36 -10.51 14.99
CA ASP A 10 5.58 -9.48 16.03
C ASP A 10 5.93 -8.10 15.45
N ARG A 11 6.41 -8.04 14.20
CA ARG A 11 6.80 -6.81 13.51
C ARG A 11 5.73 -6.28 12.55
N LEU A 12 4.63 -7.01 12.39
CA LEU A 12 3.57 -6.64 11.46
C LEU A 12 2.91 -5.36 11.95
N LYS A 13 2.89 -4.35 11.09
CA LYS A 13 2.24 -3.06 11.31
C LYS A 13 1.10 -2.89 10.34
N THR A 14 0.09 -2.15 10.76
CA THR A 14 -1.03 -1.73 9.92
C THR A 14 -1.15 -0.23 9.95
N ASP A 15 -1.32 0.38 8.78
CA ASP A 15 -1.60 1.81 8.64
C ASP A 15 -2.80 2.01 7.73
N SER A 16 -3.56 3.08 7.94
CA SER A 16 -4.73 3.40 7.14
C SER A 16 -4.77 4.88 6.79
N VAL A 17 -4.93 5.18 5.50
CA VAL A 17 -4.88 6.54 4.98
C VAL A 17 -6.06 6.76 4.03
N TRP A 18 -6.67 7.94 4.14
CA TRP A 18 -7.67 8.40 3.19
C TRP A 18 -6.98 9.04 1.99
N VAL A 19 -7.09 8.39 0.84
CA VAL A 19 -6.50 8.82 -0.42
C VAL A 19 -7.50 9.65 -1.19
N THR A 20 -7.04 10.78 -1.72
CA THR A 20 -7.85 11.72 -2.50
C THR A 20 -7.41 11.74 -3.97
N ASN A 21 -7.93 12.69 -4.75
CA ASN A 21 -7.55 12.89 -6.15
C ASN A 21 -6.13 13.44 -6.35
N THR A 22 -5.40 13.70 -5.27
CA THR A 22 -3.99 14.08 -5.27
C THR A 22 -3.14 12.95 -4.69
N ARG A 23 -1.87 12.89 -5.11
CA ARG A 23 -0.92 11.87 -4.61
C ARG A 23 -0.82 11.95 -3.10
N THR A 24 -1.37 10.94 -2.45
CA THR A 24 -1.39 10.83 -1.00
C THR A 24 -0.39 9.76 -0.59
N ALA A 25 0.59 10.13 0.24
CA ALA A 25 1.55 9.16 0.76
C ALA A 25 0.83 8.18 1.68
N LEU A 26 0.99 6.88 1.40
CA LEU A 26 0.34 5.83 2.16
C LEU A 26 1.09 5.46 3.45
N PHE A 27 2.35 5.85 3.52
CA PHE A 27 3.18 5.78 4.71
C PHE A 27 4.36 6.77 4.62
N ALA A 28 5.04 7.01 5.75
CA ALA A 28 6.29 7.75 5.77
C ALA A 28 7.39 7.03 4.97
N ALA A 29 8.27 7.79 4.30
CA ALA A 29 9.35 7.23 3.48
C ALA A 29 10.15 6.18 4.26
N VAL A 30 10.54 5.11 3.59
CA VAL A 30 11.28 4.03 4.21
C VAL A 30 12.68 4.54 4.58
N ALA A 31 13.18 4.22 5.77
CA ALA A 31 14.49 4.68 6.18
C ALA A 31 15.59 4.06 5.30
N GLU A 32 16.68 4.78 5.06
CA GLU A 32 17.79 4.36 4.19
C GLU A 32 18.36 2.96 4.49
N ARG A 33 18.33 2.55 5.77
CA ARG A 33 18.83 1.23 6.22
C ARG A 33 17.73 0.19 6.41
N GLN A 34 16.55 0.41 5.81
CA GLN A 34 15.39 -0.43 5.98
C GLN A 34 14.83 -0.89 4.64
N PHE A 35 14.35 -2.13 4.62
CA PHE A 35 13.39 -2.60 3.63
C PHE A 35 12.00 -2.65 4.25
N ARG A 36 10.99 -2.17 3.53
CA ARG A 36 9.59 -2.35 3.90
C ARG A 36 8.93 -3.34 2.97
N TYR A 37 8.34 -4.37 3.56
CA TYR A 37 7.65 -5.44 2.87
C TYR A 37 6.15 -5.29 3.10
N VAL A 38 5.42 -4.88 2.06
CA VAL A 38 3.95 -4.82 2.13
C VAL A 38 3.42 -6.18 1.73
N VAL A 39 2.55 -6.71 2.58
CA VAL A 39 1.98 -8.06 2.44
C VAL A 39 0.50 -8.01 2.10
N GLY A 40 -0.21 -6.96 2.51
CA GLY A 40 -1.64 -6.78 2.22
C GLY A 40 -2.01 -5.33 2.00
N VAL A 41 -2.93 -5.10 1.07
CA VAL A 41 -3.60 -3.82 0.82
C VAL A 41 -5.11 -4.07 0.82
N TRP A 42 -5.85 -3.23 1.53
CA TRP A 42 -7.30 -3.21 1.54
C TRP A 42 -7.79 -1.83 1.13
N ILE A 43 -8.75 -1.79 0.22
CA ILE A 43 -9.30 -0.55 -0.34
C ILE A 43 -10.80 -0.60 -0.13
N SER A 44 -11.31 0.38 0.63
CA SER A 44 -12.74 0.49 0.94
C SER A 44 -13.38 1.55 0.07
N GLY A 45 -14.51 1.21 -0.56
CA GLY A 45 -15.36 2.14 -1.29
C GLY A 45 -15.87 3.28 -0.42
N ASN A 46 -16.23 4.40 -1.05
CA ASN A 46 -16.68 5.62 -0.38
C ASN A 46 -18.21 5.71 -0.16
N MET A 47 -18.95 4.63 -0.45
CA MET A 47 -20.42 4.58 -0.42
C MET A 47 -21.17 5.57 -1.33
N GLN A 48 -20.49 6.28 -2.23
CA GLN A 48 -21.08 7.30 -3.09
C GLN A 48 -20.97 6.99 -4.58
N VAL A 49 -19.75 6.85 -5.09
CA VAL A 49 -19.48 6.69 -6.53
C VAL A 49 -18.38 5.69 -6.77
N THR A 50 -18.50 4.92 -7.85
CA THR A 50 -17.41 4.06 -8.32
C THR A 50 -16.21 4.94 -8.63
N THR A 51 -15.10 4.67 -7.96
CA THR A 51 -13.86 5.44 -8.06
C THR A 51 -12.75 4.48 -8.43
N THR A 52 -11.85 4.89 -9.33
CA THR A 52 -10.65 4.11 -9.62
C THR A 52 -9.49 4.60 -8.78
N ILE A 53 -8.62 3.68 -8.40
CA ILE A 53 -7.43 3.98 -7.63
C ILE A 53 -6.17 3.53 -8.34
N GLU A 54 -5.19 4.42 -8.33
CA GLU A 54 -3.86 4.20 -8.86
C GLU A 54 -2.88 4.14 -7.69
N LEU A 55 -2.02 3.13 -7.70
CA LEU A 55 -1.01 2.91 -6.69
C LEU A 55 0.37 2.99 -7.34
N GLU A 56 1.19 3.91 -6.85
CA GLU A 56 2.47 4.30 -7.43
C GLU A 56 3.58 4.21 -6.37
N LYS A 57 4.72 3.63 -6.74
CA LYS A 57 5.96 3.71 -5.95
C LYS A 57 6.78 4.91 -6.45
N LEU A 58 7.18 5.77 -5.53
CA LEU A 58 8.23 6.76 -5.75
C LEU A 58 9.58 6.06 -5.55
N GLU A 59 10.36 5.98 -6.62
CA GLU A 59 11.71 5.43 -6.62
C GLU A 59 12.72 6.49 -6.16
N GLU A 60 13.96 6.07 -5.86
CA GLU A 60 15.02 6.98 -5.37
C GLU A 60 15.40 8.08 -6.38
N ASP A 61 15.24 7.82 -7.68
CA ASP A 61 15.50 8.78 -8.75
C ASP A 61 14.36 9.81 -8.94
N ALA A 62 13.41 9.84 -7.99
CA ALA A 62 12.19 10.64 -8.02
C ALA A 62 11.22 10.30 -9.17
N SER A 63 11.39 9.16 -9.84
CA SER A 63 10.43 8.63 -10.80
C SER A 63 9.28 7.91 -10.09
N TYR A 64 8.12 7.87 -10.75
CA TYR A 64 6.94 7.16 -10.24
C TYR A 64 6.72 5.90 -11.07
N THR A 65 6.81 4.75 -10.43
CA THR A 65 6.48 3.46 -11.02
C THR A 65 5.06 3.07 -10.62
N ILE A 66 4.16 2.98 -11.59
CA ILE A 66 2.81 2.45 -11.38
C ILE A 66 2.92 0.95 -11.05
N LYS A 67 2.38 0.56 -9.90
CA LYS A 67 2.36 -0.85 -9.45
C LYS A 67 1.02 -1.49 -9.69
N TRP A 68 -0.05 -0.72 -9.51
CA TRP A 68 -1.40 -1.12 -9.88
C TRP A 68 -2.13 0.08 -10.47
N SER A 69 -2.64 -0.04 -11.69
CA SER A 69 -3.52 0.97 -12.28
C SER A 69 -4.37 0.37 -13.42
N PRO A 70 -5.65 0.80 -13.56
CA PRO A 70 -6.54 1.34 -12.52
C PRO A 70 -7.30 0.21 -11.83
N ILE A 71 -7.46 0.26 -10.50
CA ILE A 71 -8.32 -0.67 -9.78
C ILE A 71 -9.69 -0.01 -9.56
N PRO A 72 -10.77 -0.48 -10.21
CA PRO A 72 -12.11 0.05 -9.97
C PRO A 72 -12.65 -0.45 -8.63
N VAL A 73 -13.16 0.48 -7.81
CA VAL A 73 -13.79 0.19 -6.52
C VAL A 73 -15.19 0.78 -6.54
N ALA A 74 -16.21 -0.08 -6.48
CA ALA A 74 -17.60 0.39 -6.41
C ALA A 74 -17.92 0.95 -5.01
N PRO A 75 -19.00 1.75 -4.85
CA PRO A 75 -19.31 2.45 -3.61
C PRO A 75 -19.32 1.58 -2.35
N ALA A 76 -19.97 0.41 -2.43
CA ALA A 76 -20.08 -0.54 -1.31
C ALA A 76 -19.08 -1.71 -1.43
N ASP A 77 -18.13 -1.62 -2.36
CA ASP A 77 -17.15 -2.68 -2.60
C ASP A 77 -15.97 -2.58 -1.64
N PHE A 78 -15.33 -3.71 -1.43
CA PHE A 78 -14.12 -3.85 -0.65
C PHE A 78 -13.12 -4.70 -1.43
N ARG A 79 -11.98 -4.11 -1.78
CA ARG A 79 -10.93 -4.77 -2.52
C ARG A 79 -9.78 -5.13 -1.60
N GLN A 80 -9.32 -6.37 -1.72
CA GLN A 80 -8.14 -6.87 -1.04
C GLN A 80 -7.11 -7.30 -2.08
N ILE A 81 -5.86 -6.90 -1.88
CA ILE A 81 -4.70 -7.28 -2.68
C ILE A 81 -3.67 -7.87 -1.72
N PRO A 82 -3.26 -9.14 -1.87
CA PRO A 82 -3.80 -10.14 -2.79
C PRO A 82 -5.19 -10.62 -2.33
N LYS A 83 -6.05 -11.06 -3.27
CA LYS A 83 -7.44 -11.42 -2.97
C LYS A 83 -7.51 -12.65 -2.05
N GLY A 84 -8.31 -12.57 -0.98
CA GLY A 84 -8.62 -13.68 -0.08
C GLY A 84 -7.64 -13.78 1.09
N SER A 85 -6.41 -14.24 0.84
CA SER A 85 -5.39 -14.37 1.88
C SER A 85 -4.07 -13.75 1.43
N TYR A 86 -3.32 -13.20 2.39
CA TYR A 86 -1.96 -12.71 2.18
C TYR A 86 -0.95 -13.58 2.91
N SER A 87 0.25 -13.69 2.35
CA SER A 87 1.39 -14.33 3.01
C SER A 87 2.24 -13.27 3.69
N ILE A 88 2.55 -13.46 4.97
CA ILE A 88 3.46 -12.56 5.68
C ILE A 88 4.93 -12.73 5.23
N ILE A 89 5.27 -13.87 4.63
CA ILE A 89 6.63 -14.15 4.13
C ILE A 89 6.80 -13.68 2.69
N ASP A 90 5.74 -13.75 1.89
CA ASP A 90 5.78 -13.44 0.47
C ASP A 90 5.12 -12.06 0.23
N PRO A 91 5.90 -10.96 0.28
CA PRO A 91 5.38 -9.62 0.09
C PRO A 91 4.84 -9.43 -1.33
N ILE A 92 3.74 -8.67 -1.43
CA ILE A 92 3.20 -8.24 -2.72
C ILE A 92 4.01 -7.10 -3.33
N ILE A 93 4.68 -6.30 -2.50
CA ILE A 93 5.59 -5.25 -2.94
C ILE A 93 6.65 -4.97 -1.86
N THR A 94 7.86 -4.70 -2.33
CA THR A 94 9.00 -4.34 -1.50
C THR A 94 9.43 -2.91 -1.80
N PHE A 95 9.76 -2.18 -0.75
CA PHE A 95 10.27 -0.81 -0.78
C PHE A 95 11.67 -0.78 -0.18
N GLU A 96 12.60 -0.24 -0.94
CA GLU A 96 13.97 0.09 -0.51
C GLU A 96 13.98 1.37 0.32
N GLY A 97 15.07 1.62 1.03
CA GLY A 97 15.31 2.88 1.71
C GLY A 97 15.13 4.08 0.77
N GLY A 98 14.64 5.20 1.28
CA GLY A 98 14.37 6.39 0.47
C GLY A 98 13.11 6.32 -0.40
N THR A 99 12.58 5.13 -0.68
CA THR A 99 11.37 4.97 -1.50
C THR A 99 10.07 5.24 -0.71
N ARG A 100 8.99 5.57 -1.43
CA ARG A 100 7.69 5.86 -0.82
C ARG A 100 6.54 5.30 -1.65
N PHE A 101 5.42 4.99 -1.01
CA PHE A 101 4.21 4.51 -1.67
C PHE A 101 3.12 5.58 -1.68
N TYR A 102 2.48 5.75 -2.82
CA TYR A 102 1.45 6.73 -3.07
C TYR A 102 0.18 6.08 -3.61
N GLY A 103 -0.95 6.63 -3.20
CA GLY A 103 -2.25 6.38 -3.80
C GLY A 103 -2.82 7.66 -4.40
N LYS A 104 -3.64 7.51 -5.44
CA LYS A 104 -4.43 8.60 -6.02
C LYS A 104 -5.76 8.07 -6.55
N THR A 105 -6.85 8.81 -6.32
CA THR A 105 -8.15 8.56 -6.95
C THR A 105 -8.33 9.37 -8.24
N ASP A 106 -9.21 8.92 -9.12
CA ASP A 106 -9.58 9.63 -10.35
C ASP A 106 -10.65 10.72 -10.12
N VAL A 107 -11.53 10.56 -9.14
CA VAL A 107 -12.65 11.49 -8.89
C VAL A 107 -12.28 12.60 -7.89
N VAL A 108 -12.44 13.85 -8.32
CA VAL A 108 -12.25 15.05 -7.48
C VAL A 108 -13.31 15.12 -6.38
N GLY A 109 -12.89 15.47 -5.16
CA GLY A 109 -13.78 15.57 -4.00
C GLY A 109 -14.16 14.24 -3.37
N MET A 110 -13.65 13.12 -3.91
CA MET A 110 -13.83 11.78 -3.36
C MET A 110 -12.56 11.31 -2.67
N SER A 111 -12.75 10.55 -1.59
CA SER A 111 -11.67 9.87 -0.89
C SER A 111 -11.99 8.40 -0.70
N LEU A 112 -10.99 7.54 -0.89
CA LEU A 112 -11.05 6.12 -0.55
C LEU A 112 -10.15 5.84 0.64
N ASN A 113 -10.58 4.98 1.57
CA ASN A 113 -9.71 4.51 2.63
C ASN A 113 -8.85 3.35 2.10
N ILE A 114 -7.54 3.47 2.21
CA ILE A 114 -6.61 2.37 2.00
C ILE A 114 -6.02 1.98 3.35
N SER A 115 -6.10 0.69 3.67
CA SER A 115 -5.35 0.08 4.77
C SER A 115 -4.26 -0.83 4.23
N LEU A 116 -3.10 -0.82 4.88
CA LEU A 116 -1.92 -1.58 4.48
C LEU A 116 -1.42 -2.41 5.65
N ALA A 117 -0.99 -3.63 5.37
CA ALA A 117 -0.21 -4.45 6.28
C ALA A 117 1.21 -4.58 5.75
N TYR A 118 2.19 -4.23 6.57
CA TYR A 118 3.59 -4.28 6.22
C TYR A 118 4.48 -4.59 7.41
N TRP A 119 5.72 -4.98 7.15
CA TRP A 119 6.75 -5.11 8.17
C TRP A 119 8.08 -4.56 7.64
N ASP A 120 8.93 -4.12 8.56
CA ASP A 120 10.21 -3.50 8.25
C ASP A 120 11.36 -4.46 8.60
N TRP A 121 12.41 -4.43 7.78
CA TRP A 121 13.65 -5.16 7.99
C TRP A 121 14.84 -4.20 7.99
N ASP A 122 15.54 -4.15 9.11
CA ASP A 122 16.78 -3.38 9.24
C ASP A 122 17.98 -4.15 8.65
N ILE A 123 18.86 -3.41 7.97
CA ILE A 123 20.11 -3.89 7.36
C ILE A 123 21.33 -3.38 8.15
#